data_AF-A0A2N2HVD2-F1
#
_entry.id   AF-A0A2N2HVD2-F1
#
_cell.length_a   1.000
_cell.length_b   1.000
_cell.length_c   1.000
_cell.angle_alpha   90.00
_cell.angle_beta   90.00
_cell.angle_gamma   90.00
#
_symmetry.space_group_name_H-M   'P 1'
#
loop_
_entity.id
_entity.type
_entity.pdbx_description
1 polymer ?
#
loop_
_entity_poly.entity_id
_entity_poly.type
_entity_poly.pdbx_seq_one_letter_code
_entity_poly.pdbx_strand_id
1 'polypeptide(L)'
;MKKILVAAFVILALFSGAVIAQDDIEKKKIEFLLSSIENLKGAKFIRNGSEYNDGKAAAAHLRLKLKNAGGRVQTADDFISLCASKSYFTGKPYMIRFSNGETIKSEKYFREKLKEYCSTIKKCD
;
A
#
# COMPACT_ATOMS: atom_id res chain seq x y z
N MET A 1 53.38 -1.81 -6.91
CA MET A 1 52.06 -2.42 -7.13
C MET A 1 50.98 -1.52 -6.52
N LYS A 2 50.59 -0.45 -7.24
CA LYS A 2 49.65 0.59 -6.79
C LYS A 2 48.66 0.91 -7.91
N LYS A 3 47.86 -0.06 -8.36
CA LYS A 3 46.84 0.17 -9.41
C LYS A 3 45.54 -0.65 -9.24
N ILE A 4 45.34 -1.34 -8.12
CA ILE A 4 44.16 -2.21 -7.92
C ILE A 4 43.08 -1.55 -7.02
N LEU A 5 43.33 -0.37 -6.46
CA LEU A 5 42.39 0.30 -5.53
C LEU A 5 41.31 1.17 -6.20
N VAL A 6 41.38 1.43 -7.50
CA VAL A 6 40.44 2.34 -8.19
C VAL A 6 39.22 1.60 -8.78
N ALA A 7 39.30 0.28 -9.00
CA ALA A 7 38.23 -0.49 -9.62
C ALA A 7 37.10 -0.88 -8.65
N ALA A 8 37.33 -0.86 -7.33
CA ALA A 8 36.33 -1.26 -6.33
C ALA A 8 35.32 -0.16 -5.97
N PHE A 9 35.62 1.12 -6.27
CA PHE A 9 34.76 2.25 -5.90
C PHE A 9 33.65 2.55 -6.93
N VAL A 10 33.80 2.07 -8.17
CA VAL A 10 32.82 2.31 -9.25
C VAL A 10 31.62 1.34 -9.16
N ILE A 11 31.79 0.17 -8.55
CA ILE A 11 30.71 -0.84 -8.44
C ILE A 11 29.70 -0.49 -7.33
N LEU A 12 30.10 0.26 -6.30
CA LEU A 12 29.20 0.64 -5.20
C LEU A 12 28.21 1.77 -5.58
N ALA A 13 28.54 2.60 -6.57
CA ALA A 13 27.68 3.69 -7.03
C ALA A 13 26.43 3.22 -7.79
N LEU A 14 26.44 1.99 -8.34
CA LEU A 14 25.33 1.45 -9.14
C LEU A 14 24.20 0.85 -8.28
N PHE A 15 24.46 0.47 -7.03
CA PHE A 15 23.43 -0.12 -6.16
C PHE A 15 22.49 0.92 -5.54
N SER A 16 22.95 2.15 -5.31
CA SER A 16 22.13 3.19 -4.67
C SER A 16 20.95 3.65 -5.55
N GLY A 17 21.10 3.65 -6.87
CA GLY A 17 20.05 4.11 -7.79
C GLY A 17 18.83 3.18 -7.87
N ALA A 18 19.04 1.87 -7.81
CA ALA A 18 17.97 0.88 -7.91
C ALA A 18 17.03 0.89 -6.68
N VAL A 19 17.58 1.15 -5.48
CA VAL A 19 16.79 1.20 -4.24
C VAL A 19 15.86 2.40 -4.22
N ILE A 20 16.32 3.56 -4.69
CA ILE A 20 15.51 4.79 -4.74
C ILE A 20 14.36 4.64 -5.73
N ALA A 21 14.62 4.10 -6.92
CA ALA A 21 13.59 3.87 -7.93
C ALA A 21 12.51 2.90 -7.44
N GLN A 22 12.91 1.84 -6.73
CA GLN A 22 11.97 0.87 -6.17
C GLN A 22 11.09 1.49 -5.07
N ASP A 23 11.68 2.30 -4.19
CA ASP A 23 10.94 3.02 -3.12
C ASP A 23 9.88 3.97 -3.71
N ASP A 24 10.22 4.71 -4.76
CA ASP A 24 9.26 5.58 -5.46
C ASP A 24 8.11 4.80 -6.12
N ILE A 25 8.38 3.61 -6.67
CA ILE A 25 7.34 2.74 -7.24
C ILE A 25 6.39 2.23 -6.14
N GLU A 26 6.92 1.78 -5.00
CA GLU A 26 6.09 1.27 -3.90
C GLU A 26 5.25 2.39 -3.27
N LYS A 27 5.80 3.60 -3.10
CA LYS A 27 5.04 4.77 -2.67
C LYS A 27 3.87 5.08 -3.61
N LYS A 28 4.10 5.07 -4.93
CA LYS A 28 3.03 5.28 -5.93
C LYS A 28 1.93 4.22 -5.84
N LYS A 29 2.29 2.95 -5.65
CA LYS A 29 1.33 1.87 -5.44
C LYS A 29 0.48 2.12 -4.18
N ILE A 30 1.11 2.45 -3.06
CA ILE A 30 0.40 2.73 -1.80
C ILE A 30 -0.55 3.92 -1.95
N GLU A 31 -0.11 5.01 -2.58
CA GLU A 31 -0.97 6.18 -2.83
C GLU A 31 -2.14 5.85 -3.77
N PHE A 32 -1.93 5.01 -4.78
CA PHE A 32 -3.02 4.49 -5.61
C PHE A 32 -4.04 3.72 -4.77
N LEU A 33 -3.59 2.83 -3.88
CA LEU A 33 -4.49 2.06 -3.00
C LEU A 33 -5.27 2.99 -2.08
N LEU A 34 -4.62 3.94 -1.41
CA LEU A 34 -5.27 4.93 -0.55
C LEU A 34 -6.30 5.77 -1.33
N SER A 35 -5.94 6.22 -2.53
CA SER A 35 -6.84 6.98 -3.41
C SER A 35 -8.03 6.13 -3.85
N SER A 36 -7.84 4.83 -4.06
CA SER A 36 -8.92 3.94 -4.51
C SER A 36 -10.04 3.83 -3.47
N ILE A 37 -9.71 3.74 -2.17
CA ILE A 37 -10.71 3.68 -1.10
C ILE A 37 -11.27 5.07 -0.78
N GLU A 38 -10.45 6.12 -0.88
CA GLU A 38 -10.88 7.50 -0.68
C GLU A 38 -12.00 7.89 -1.66
N ASN A 39 -11.87 7.46 -2.91
CA ASN A 39 -12.81 7.77 -3.99
C ASN A 39 -13.91 6.71 -4.16
N LEU A 40 -13.97 5.69 -3.30
CA LEU A 40 -14.97 4.63 -3.38
C LEU A 40 -16.34 5.14 -2.90
N LYS A 41 -17.19 5.52 -3.85
CA LYS A 41 -18.50 6.12 -3.57
C LYS A 41 -19.51 5.08 -3.06
N GLY A 42 -20.27 5.45 -2.05
CA GLY A 42 -21.39 4.65 -1.53
C GLY A 42 -20.98 3.38 -0.79
N ALA A 43 -19.68 3.18 -0.56
CA ALA A 43 -19.18 2.07 0.25
C ALA A 43 -19.03 2.48 1.71
N LYS A 44 -19.21 1.51 2.60
CA LYS A 44 -18.97 1.63 4.04
C LYS A 44 -17.72 0.85 4.41
N PHE A 45 -16.80 1.51 5.10
CA PHE A 45 -15.65 0.84 5.70
C PHE A 45 -16.02 0.37 7.11
N ILE A 46 -15.81 -0.90 7.41
CA ILE A 46 -16.18 -1.50 8.70
C ILE A 46 -14.92 -1.87 9.46
N ARG A 47 -14.75 -1.27 10.64
CA ARG A 47 -13.60 -1.50 11.51
C ARG A 47 -14.09 -1.76 12.93
N ASN A 48 -13.67 -2.89 13.50
CA ASN A 48 -14.05 -3.31 14.87
C ASN A 48 -15.57 -3.34 15.13
N GLY A 49 -16.38 -3.55 14.09
CA GLY A 49 -17.84 -3.55 14.18
C GLY A 49 -18.50 -2.18 13.97
N SER A 50 -17.73 -1.09 13.88
CA SER A 50 -18.24 0.23 13.54
C SER A 50 -18.21 0.46 12.03
N GLU A 51 -19.29 1.00 11.48
CA GLU A 51 -19.40 1.38 10.06
C GLU A 51 -19.02 2.85 9.88
N TYR A 52 -18.22 3.12 8.85
CA TYR A 52 -17.82 4.45 8.43
C TYR A 52 -18.33 4.67 6.99
N ASN A 53 -19.26 5.61 6.82
CA ASN A 53 -19.97 5.82 5.55
C ASN A 53 -19.18 6.60 4.49
N ASP A 54 -17.93 6.98 4.79
CA ASP A 54 -17.11 7.82 3.92
C ASP A 54 -15.73 7.16 3.68
N GLY A 55 -15.41 6.99 2.40
CA GLY A 55 -14.10 6.52 1.94
C GLY A 55 -12.96 7.44 2.40
N LYS A 56 -13.19 8.75 2.54
CA LYS A 56 -12.19 9.70 3.05
C LYS A 56 -11.79 9.39 4.49
N ALA A 57 -12.75 9.05 5.34
CA ALA A 57 -12.48 8.68 6.73
C ALA A 57 -11.67 7.37 6.80
N ALA A 58 -11.98 6.40 5.94
CA ALA A 58 -11.21 5.18 5.81
C ALA A 58 -9.77 5.46 5.35
N ALA A 59 -9.59 6.24 4.29
CA ALA A 59 -8.28 6.63 3.77
C ALA A 59 -7.45 7.39 4.81
N ALA A 60 -8.06 8.35 5.53
CA ALA A 60 -7.40 9.07 6.61
C ALA A 60 -6.92 8.13 7.74
N HIS A 61 -7.74 7.14 8.12
CA HIS A 61 -7.35 6.12 9.09
C HIS A 61 -6.15 5.29 8.60
N LEU A 62 -6.16 4.88 7.33
CA LEU A 62 -5.08 4.09 6.74
C LEU A 62 -3.79 4.91 6.58
N ARG A 63 -3.88 6.21 6.25
CA ARG A 63 -2.72 7.13 6.25
C ARG A 63 -2.11 7.27 7.64
N LEU A 64 -2.94 7.41 8.67
CA LEU A 64 -2.46 7.45 10.06
C LEU A 64 -1.74 6.14 10.43
N LYS A 65 -2.30 5.00 10.06
CA LYS A 65 -1.68 3.68 10.26
C LYS A 65 -0.33 3.56 9.55
N LEU A 66 -0.27 3.94 8.28
CA LEU A 66 0.94 3.94 7.48
C LEU A 66 2.04 4.80 8.14
N LYS A 67 1.69 6.03 8.55
CA LYS A 67 2.60 6.92 9.28
C LYS A 67 3.15 6.27 10.55
N ASN A 68 2.28 5.61 11.33
CA ASN A 68 2.68 4.95 12.57
C ASN A 68 3.51 3.68 12.35
N ALA A 69 3.32 2.99 11.22
CA ALA A 69 4.12 1.82 10.86
C ALA A 69 5.54 2.22 10.43
N GLY A 70 5.70 3.40 9.83
CA GLY A 70 7.00 3.95 9.43
C GLY A 70 7.77 2.98 8.54
N GLY A 71 9.06 2.80 8.82
CA GLY A 71 9.95 1.92 8.04
C GLY A 71 9.62 0.43 8.06
N ARG A 72 8.56 0.00 8.76
CA ARG A 72 8.04 -1.38 8.69
C ARG A 72 7.24 -1.64 7.41
N VAL A 73 6.77 -0.59 6.74
CA VAL A 73 6.08 -0.69 5.45
C VAL A 73 7.07 -0.27 4.37
N GLN A 74 7.57 -1.24 3.61
CA GLN A 74 8.50 -0.98 2.50
C GLN A 74 7.82 -1.18 1.14
N THR A 75 6.75 -1.98 1.11
CA THR A 75 6.02 -2.34 -0.11
C THR A 75 4.52 -2.12 0.02
N ALA A 76 3.81 -2.11 -1.11
CA ALA A 76 2.35 -2.13 -1.13
C ALA A 76 1.77 -3.37 -0.44
N ASP A 77 2.45 -4.52 -0.52
CA ASP A 77 2.05 -5.74 0.20
C ASP A 77 2.18 -5.59 1.72
N ASP A 78 3.23 -4.91 2.20
CA ASP A 78 3.37 -4.58 3.62
C ASP A 78 2.26 -3.64 4.07
N PHE A 79 1.93 -2.62 3.26
CA PHE A 79 0.83 -1.72 3.56
C PHE A 79 -0.50 -2.49 3.70
N ILE A 80 -0.79 -3.39 2.75
CA ILE A 80 -2.00 -4.22 2.80
C ILE A 80 -2.01 -5.07 4.09
N SER A 81 -0.90 -5.73 4.37
CA SER A 81 -0.81 -6.70 5.47
C SER A 81 -0.82 -6.04 6.84
N LEU A 82 -0.07 -4.94 7.01
CA LEU A 82 0.16 -4.30 8.32
C LEU A 82 -0.84 -3.17 8.62
N CYS A 83 -1.36 -2.50 7.59
CA CYS A 83 -2.19 -1.31 7.77
C CYS A 83 -3.64 -1.53 7.34
N ALA A 84 -3.87 -2.18 6.20
CA ALA A 84 -5.17 -2.17 5.53
C ALA A 84 -6.03 -3.44 5.69
N SER A 85 -5.47 -4.53 6.23
CA SER A 85 -6.18 -5.81 6.36
C SER A 85 -7.01 -5.93 7.65
N LYS A 86 -6.44 -5.50 8.79
CA LYS A 86 -7.01 -5.74 10.12
C LYS A 86 -6.58 -4.74 11.17
N SER A 87 -7.34 -4.71 12.27
CA SER A 87 -6.99 -3.97 13.47
C SER A 87 -5.83 -4.65 14.18
N TYR A 88 -4.76 -3.90 14.46
CA TYR A 88 -3.64 -4.39 15.26
C TYR A 88 -4.08 -4.74 16.69
N PHE A 89 -4.88 -3.86 17.31
CA PHE A 89 -5.29 -4.01 18.72
C PHE A 89 -6.24 -5.18 18.97
N THR A 90 -7.10 -5.50 18.00
CA THR A 90 -8.18 -6.48 18.19
C THR A 90 -8.06 -7.71 17.29
N GLY A 91 -7.14 -7.70 16.32
CA GLY A 91 -6.99 -8.74 15.30
C GLY A 91 -8.14 -8.84 14.28
N LYS A 92 -9.25 -8.10 14.47
CA LYS A 92 -10.44 -8.20 13.62
C LYS A 92 -10.16 -7.68 12.21
N PRO A 93 -10.56 -8.41 11.15
CA PRO A 93 -10.41 -7.95 9.78
C PRO A 93 -11.26 -6.71 9.53
N TYR A 94 -10.75 -5.82 8.67
CA TYR A 94 -11.53 -4.73 8.14
C TYR A 94 -12.40 -5.23 6.97
N MET A 95 -13.59 -4.68 6.83
CA MET A 95 -14.51 -5.03 5.75
C MET A 95 -14.90 -3.79 4.96
N ILE A 96 -15.28 -4.00 3.71
CA ILE A 96 -15.86 -2.97 2.85
C ILE A 96 -17.22 -3.50 2.43
N ARG A 97 -18.28 -2.75 2.76
CA ARG A 97 -19.63 -3.02 2.27
C ARG A 97 -19.95 -2.05 1.14
N PHE A 98 -20.21 -2.57 -0.05
CA PHE A 98 -20.55 -1.78 -1.22
C PHE A 98 -22.03 -1.38 -1.22
N SER A 99 -22.39 -0.47 -2.12
CA SER A 99 -23.77 0.02 -2.29
C SER A 99 -24.74 -1.08 -2.73
N ASN A 100 -24.26 -2.13 -3.40
CA ASN A 100 -25.04 -3.31 -3.77
C ASN A 100 -25.31 -4.28 -2.59
N GLY A 101 -24.82 -3.97 -1.39
CA GLY A 101 -24.95 -4.79 -0.19
C GLY A 101 -23.85 -5.86 -0.01
N GLU A 102 -23.03 -6.11 -1.04
CA GLU A 102 -21.91 -7.04 -0.95
C GLU A 102 -20.91 -6.55 0.09
N THR A 103 -20.44 -7.46 0.94
CA THR A 103 -19.41 -7.16 1.95
C THR A 103 -18.21 -8.05 1.74
N ILE A 104 -17.04 -7.45 1.50
CA ILE A 104 -15.78 -8.17 1.32
C ILE A 104 -14.74 -7.75 2.36
N LYS A 105 -13.72 -8.59 2.55
CA LYS A 105 -12.54 -8.20 3.34
C LYS A 105 -11.80 -7.06 2.64
N SER A 106 -11.40 -6.06 3.41
CA SER A 106 -10.58 -4.93 2.94
C SER A 106 -9.28 -5.41 2.29
N GLU A 107 -8.65 -6.46 2.83
CA GLU A 107 -7.48 -7.08 2.22
C GLU A 107 -7.74 -7.56 0.79
N LYS A 108 -8.87 -8.24 0.55
CA LYS A 108 -9.23 -8.73 -0.80
C LYS A 108 -9.34 -7.55 -1.77
N TYR A 109 -10.07 -6.50 -1.37
CA TYR A 109 -10.22 -5.28 -2.16
C TYR A 109 -8.86 -4.68 -2.56
N PHE A 110 -7.97 -4.48 -1.60
CA PHE A 110 -6.68 -3.85 -1.89
C PHE A 110 -5.75 -4.75 -2.71
N ARG A 111 -5.80 -6.08 -2.55
CA ARG A 111 -5.04 -7.01 -3.39
C ARG A 111 -5.52 -6.98 -4.84
N GLU A 112 -6.83 -6.91 -5.05
CA GLU A 112 -7.41 -6.76 -6.40
C GLU A 112 -6.99 -5.43 -7.03
N LYS A 113 -7.02 -4.32 -6.26
CA LYS A 113 -6.56 -3.02 -6.73
C LYS A 113 -5.07 -2.98 -7.05
N LEU A 114 -4.24 -3.63 -6.23
CA LEU A 114 -2.80 -3.73 -6.49
C LEU A 114 -2.52 -4.51 -7.78
N LYS A 115 -3.25 -5.61 -8.01
CA LYS A 115 -3.17 -6.38 -9.25
C LYS A 115 -3.60 -5.56 -10.46
N GLU A 116 -4.67 -4.77 -10.34
CA GLU A 116 -5.14 -3.84 -11.39
C GLU A 116 -4.05 -2.83 -11.74
N TYR A 117 -3.46 -2.15 -10.74
CA TYR A 117 -2.36 -1.20 -10.94
C TYR A 117 -1.18 -1.83 -11.69
N CYS A 118 -0.70 -2.98 -11.23
CA CYS A 118 0.42 -3.69 -11.85
C CYS A 118 0.11 -4.17 -13.28
N SER A 119 -1.16 -4.47 -13.59
CA SER A 119 -1.57 -4.89 -14.93
C SER A 119 -1.66 -3.71 -15.90
N THR A 120 -2.04 -2.53 -15.41
CA THR A 120 -2.11 -1.30 -16.21
C THR A 120 -0.72 -0.83 -16.62
N ILE A 121 0.25 -0.82 -15.69
CA ILE A 121 1.63 -0.39 -16.00
C ILE A 121 2.29 -1.33 -17.03
N LYS A 122 2.15 -2.65 -16.86
CA LYS A 122 2.68 -3.65 -17.82
C LYS A 122 2.13 -3.55 -19.25
N LYS A 123 0.99 -2.86 -19.45
CA LYS A 123 0.39 -2.66 -20.77
C LYS A 123 0.84 -1.35 -21.44
N CYS A 124 1.49 -0.45 -20.69
CA CYS A 124 1.96 0.84 -21.18
C CYS A 124 3.49 0.90 -21.38
N ASP A 125 4.22 -0.11 -20.90
CA ASP A 125 5.63 -0.38 -21.18
C ASP A 125 5.79 -1.25 -22.43
#